data_AF-A0A8T5U312-F1
#
_entry.id   AF-A0A8T5U312-F1
#
_cell.length_a   1.000
_cell.length_b   1.000
_cell.length_c   1.000
_cell.angle_alpha   90.00
_cell.angle_beta   90.00
_cell.angle_gamma   90.00
#
_symmetry.space_group_name_H-M   'P 1'
#
loop_
_entity.id
_entity.type
_entity.pdbx_description
1 polymer ?
#
loop_
_entity_poly.entity_id
_entity_poly.type
_entity_poly.pdbx_seq_one_letter_code
_entity_poly.pdbx_strand_id
1 'polypeptide(L)'
;MNFFKPFMKIRGMDKNRISEIYQDIQIKLAAMHGTEFNVVLMYTIVVSSLTTSIREIQFNDSIQEVIVRAKKQSANLSKKQIQDELENLFMRNNKNVSILYNLSYIDALAESFNYLKTARICKIQKSKYINHIVDLVINSNDQISK
;
A
#
# COMPACT_ATOMS: atom_id res chain seq x y z
N MET A 1 23.02 -4.09 7.41
CA MET A 1 22.59 -3.81 6.02
C MET A 1 22.41 -5.05 5.14
N ASN A 2 23.24 -6.10 5.24
CA ASN A 2 23.09 -7.29 4.39
C ASN A 2 21.70 -7.97 4.46
N PHE A 3 21.07 -7.97 5.63
CA PHE A 3 19.70 -8.49 5.82
C PHE A 3 18.66 -7.78 4.92
N PHE A 4 18.84 -6.48 4.66
CA PHE A 4 17.88 -5.68 3.89
C PHE A 4 18.08 -5.79 2.37
N LYS A 5 19.22 -6.33 1.92
CA LYS A 5 19.61 -6.40 0.51
C LYS A 5 18.56 -7.10 -0.38
N PRO A 6 17.90 -8.20 0.03
CA PRO A 6 16.86 -8.81 -0.80
C PRO A 6 15.64 -7.91 -1.02
N PHE A 7 15.29 -7.07 -0.04
CA PHE A 7 14.11 -6.19 -0.10
C PHE A 7 14.31 -5.01 -1.05
N MET A 8 15.56 -4.64 -1.37
CA MET A 8 15.86 -3.63 -2.38
C MET A 8 15.47 -4.04 -3.80
N LYS A 9 15.17 -5.32 -4.03
CA LYS A 9 14.61 -5.80 -5.30
C LYS A 9 13.14 -5.40 -5.47
N ILE A 10 12.48 -5.05 -4.37
CA ILE A 10 11.06 -4.70 -4.38
C ILE A 10 10.91 -3.30 -4.98
N ARG A 11 9.99 -3.16 -5.94
CA ARG A 11 9.70 -1.85 -6.58
C ARG A 11 9.46 -0.79 -5.52
N GLY A 12 10.11 0.37 -5.63
CA GLY A 12 9.95 1.49 -4.68
C GLY A 12 10.73 1.35 -3.37
N MET A 13 11.43 0.23 -3.13
CA MET A 13 12.30 0.04 -1.96
C MET A 13 13.75 0.36 -2.33
N ASP A 14 14.10 1.65 -2.41
CA ASP A 14 15.46 2.08 -2.66
C ASP A 14 16.31 2.15 -1.37
N LYS A 15 17.58 2.58 -1.49
CA LYS A 15 18.48 2.72 -0.34
C LYS A 15 17.97 3.71 0.70
N ASN A 16 17.29 4.77 0.27
CA ASN A 16 16.80 5.82 1.16
C ASN A 16 15.65 5.26 2.00
N ARG A 17 14.68 4.59 1.36
CA ARG A 17 13.57 3.91 2.06
C ARG A 17 14.05 2.84 3.02
N ILE A 18 15.04 2.03 2.63
CA ILE A 18 15.64 1.05 3.54
C ILE A 18 16.31 1.73 4.75
N SER A 19 16.94 2.89 4.55
CA SER A 19 17.53 3.65 5.65
C SER A 19 16.47 4.22 6.60
N GLU A 20 15.35 4.74 6.07
CA GLU A 20 14.22 5.22 6.87
C GLU A 20 13.62 4.09 7.72
N ILE A 21 13.37 2.93 7.12
CA ILE A 21 12.86 1.74 7.83
C ILE A 21 13.86 1.30 8.90
N TYR A 22 15.16 1.29 8.58
CA TYR A 22 16.19 0.95 9.55
C TYR A 22 16.20 1.93 10.74
N GLN A 23 16.07 3.23 10.51
CA GLN A 23 15.99 4.23 11.56
C GLN A 23 14.74 4.03 12.44
N ASP A 24 13.57 3.81 11.84
CA ASP A 24 12.34 3.50 12.57
C ASP A 24 12.49 2.25 13.45
N ILE A 25 13.11 1.19 12.92
CA ILE A 25 13.42 -0.02 13.68
C ILE A 25 14.35 0.32 14.86
N GLN A 26 15.41 1.10 14.66
CA GLN A 26 16.33 1.47 15.74
C GLN A 26 15.62 2.26 16.85
N ILE A 27 14.71 3.17 16.50
CA ILE A 27 13.91 3.92 17.47
C ILE A 27 13.02 2.98 18.28
N LYS A 28 12.32 2.06 17.61
CA LYS A 28 11.46 1.05 18.27
C LYS A 28 12.25 0.14 19.20
N LEU A 29 13.44 -0.30 18.80
CA LEU A 29 14.33 -1.12 19.62
C LEU A 29 14.87 -0.34 20.82
N ALA A 30 15.27 0.92 20.64
CA ALA A 30 15.77 1.77 21.72
C ALA A 30 14.68 2.06 22.77
N ALA A 31 13.43 2.26 22.34
CA ALA A 31 12.30 2.44 23.26
C ALA A 31 12.01 1.21 24.13
N MET A 32 12.48 0.03 23.73
CA MET A 32 12.32 -1.23 24.45
C MET A 32 13.53 -1.60 25.33
N HIS A 33 14.52 -0.72 25.43
CA HIS A 33 15.74 -0.96 26.20
C HIS A 33 15.40 -1.18 27.69
N GLY A 34 15.80 -2.34 28.25
CA GLY A 34 15.51 -2.73 29.64
C GLY A 34 14.35 -3.73 29.81
N THR A 35 13.68 -4.13 28.73
CA THR A 35 12.76 -5.28 28.73
C THR A 35 13.50 -6.59 28.45
N GLU A 36 12.99 -7.74 28.91
CA GLU A 36 13.51 -9.06 28.53
C GLU A 36 13.31 -9.27 27.01
N PHE A 37 14.28 -8.80 26.25
CA PHE A 37 14.17 -8.70 24.81
C PHE A 37 14.60 -10.00 24.14
N ASN A 38 13.63 -10.82 23.72
CA ASN A 38 13.89 -12.04 22.97
C ASN A 38 14.10 -11.74 21.47
N VAL A 39 15.00 -12.48 20.83
CA VAL A 39 15.23 -12.52 19.38
C VAL A 39 13.93 -12.58 18.56
N VAL A 40 12.91 -13.31 19.02
CA VAL A 40 11.59 -13.39 18.35
C VAL A 40 10.89 -12.04 18.27
N LEU A 41 10.94 -11.24 19.33
CA LEU A 41 10.37 -9.89 19.35
C LEU A 41 11.12 -8.98 18.37
N MET A 42 12.45 -9.09 18.33
CA MET A 42 13.28 -8.36 17.36
C MET A 42 12.90 -8.66 15.93
N TYR A 43 12.79 -9.95 15.57
CA TYR A 43 12.38 -10.35 14.23
C TYR A 43 10.98 -9.85 13.90
N THR A 44 10.06 -9.91 14.87
CA THR A 44 8.69 -9.43 14.67
C THR A 44 8.66 -7.94 14.39
N ILE A 45 9.42 -7.12 15.12
CA ILE A 45 9.52 -5.67 14.89
C ILE A 45 10.11 -5.38 13.51
N VAL A 46 11.24 -6.02 13.17
CA VAL A 46 11.91 -5.80 11.89
C VAL A 46 11.00 -6.19 10.71
N VAL A 47 10.38 -7.36 10.77
CA VAL A 47 9.53 -7.88 9.69
C VAL A 47 8.22 -7.09 9.59
N SER A 48 7.63 -6.68 10.70
CA SER A 48 6.40 -5.86 10.69
C SER A 48 6.65 -4.47 10.13
N SER A 49 7.73 -3.79 10.53
CA SER A 49 8.12 -2.48 9.94
C SER A 49 8.33 -2.61 8.44
N LEU A 50 9.13 -3.60 7.99
CA LEU A 50 9.37 -3.83 6.56
C LEU A 50 8.07 -4.09 5.78
N THR A 51 7.24 -4.99 6.31
CA THR A 51 5.99 -5.39 5.65
C THR A 51 5.05 -4.20 5.51
N THR A 52 4.94 -3.39 6.57
CA THR A 52 4.08 -2.19 6.58
C THR A 52 4.55 -1.17 5.55
N SER A 53 5.84 -0.84 5.54
CA SER A 53 6.37 0.15 4.59
C SER A 53 6.22 -0.31 3.13
N ILE A 54 6.49 -1.58 2.83
CA ILE A 54 6.29 -2.10 1.47
C ILE A 54 4.81 -1.99 1.08
N ARG A 55 3.88 -2.39 1.96
CA ARG A 55 2.44 -2.30 1.68
C ARG A 55 2.01 -0.88 1.39
N GLU A 56 2.40 0.08 2.22
CA GLU A 56 2.05 1.49 2.07
C GLU A 56 2.54 2.07 0.74
N ILE A 57 3.81 1.81 0.37
CA ILE A 57 4.38 2.28 -0.90
C ILE A 57 3.55 1.76 -2.09
N GLN A 58 3.32 0.44 -2.16
CA GLN A 58 2.62 -0.14 -3.32
C GLN A 58 1.15 0.25 -3.38
N PHE A 59 0.55 0.43 -2.21
CA PHE A 59 -0.83 0.80 -2.15
C PHE A 59 -1.04 2.27 -2.52
N ASN A 60 -0.16 3.17 -2.09
CA ASN A 60 -0.18 4.57 -2.52
C ASN A 60 -0.10 4.71 -4.03
N ASP A 61 0.73 3.92 -4.71
CA ASP A 61 0.76 3.87 -6.18
C ASP A 61 -0.61 3.49 -6.78
N SER A 62 -1.28 2.53 -6.15
CA SER A 62 -2.60 2.06 -6.60
C SER A 62 -3.69 3.10 -6.34
N ILE A 63 -3.57 3.86 -5.26
CA ILE A 63 -4.46 5.00 -4.97
C ILE A 63 -4.26 6.13 -5.98
N GLN A 64 -3.02 6.46 -6.36
CA GLN A 64 -2.78 7.42 -7.43
C GLN A 64 -3.42 6.96 -8.74
N GLU A 65 -3.37 5.67 -9.05
CA GLU A 65 -4.04 5.12 -10.23
C GLU A 65 -5.57 5.27 -10.15
N VAL A 66 -6.20 5.04 -8.99
CA VAL A 66 -7.63 5.31 -8.77
C VAL A 66 -7.94 6.79 -9.03
N ILE A 67 -7.15 7.71 -8.47
CA ILE A 67 -7.36 9.16 -8.65
C ILE A 67 -7.30 9.54 -10.14
N VAL A 68 -6.29 9.04 -10.86
CA VAL A 68 -6.12 9.31 -12.29
C VAL A 68 -7.29 8.76 -13.09
N ARG A 69 -7.76 7.54 -12.80
CA ARG A 69 -8.90 6.93 -13.51
C ARG A 69 -10.23 7.62 -13.20
N ALA A 70 -10.49 7.95 -11.94
CA ALA A 70 -11.68 8.71 -11.54
C ALA A 70 -11.74 10.07 -12.23
N LYS A 71 -10.61 10.79 -12.27
CA LYS A 71 -10.49 12.06 -13.01
C LYS A 71 -10.76 11.93 -14.51
N LYS A 72 -10.33 10.82 -15.13
CA LYS A 72 -10.57 10.56 -16.56
C LYS A 72 -12.05 10.25 -16.84
N GLN A 73 -12.74 9.57 -15.94
CA GLN A 73 -14.15 9.22 -16.10
C GLN A 73 -15.11 10.34 -15.71
N SER A 74 -14.75 11.18 -14.74
CA SER A 74 -15.53 12.36 -14.35
C SER A 74 -14.63 13.59 -14.20
N ALA A 75 -14.55 14.38 -15.27
CA ALA A 75 -13.70 15.58 -15.33
C ALA A 75 -14.09 16.66 -14.30
N ASN A 76 -15.36 16.67 -13.88
CA ASN A 76 -15.92 17.66 -12.96
C ASN A 76 -15.50 17.42 -11.50
N LEU A 77 -15.11 16.19 -11.14
CA LEU A 77 -14.66 15.90 -9.77
C LEU A 77 -13.29 16.52 -9.53
N SER A 78 -13.14 17.31 -8.48
CA SER A 78 -11.83 17.79 -8.05
C SER A 78 -10.98 16.66 -7.47
N LYS A 79 -9.64 16.82 -7.47
CA LYS A 79 -8.74 15.84 -6.84
C LYS A 79 -9.05 15.71 -5.34
N LYS A 80 -9.42 16.83 -4.70
CA LYS A 80 -9.79 16.88 -3.29
C LYS A 80 -11.04 16.04 -3.00
N GLN A 81 -12.12 16.20 -3.77
CA GLN A 81 -13.34 15.39 -3.60
C GLN A 81 -13.08 13.88 -3.74
N ILE A 82 -12.23 13.50 -4.72
CA ILE A 82 -11.83 12.10 -4.89
C ILE A 82 -11.07 11.60 -3.65
N GLN A 83 -10.15 12.42 -3.12
CA GLN A 83 -9.34 12.07 -1.98
C GLN A 83 -10.18 11.99 -0.68
N ASP A 84 -11.08 12.94 -0.47
CA ASP A 84 -12.02 12.94 0.66
C ASP A 84 -12.90 11.67 0.62
N GLU A 85 -13.37 11.25 -0.56
CA GLU A 85 -14.17 10.03 -0.70
C GLU A 85 -13.34 8.75 -0.50
N LEU A 86 -12.09 8.73 -0.98
CA LEU A 86 -11.18 7.62 -0.69
C LEU A 86 -10.93 7.50 0.82
N GLU A 87 -10.69 8.61 1.51
CA GLU A 87 -10.56 8.66 2.98
C GLU A 87 -11.83 8.14 3.68
N ASN A 88 -13.02 8.52 3.21
CA ASN A 88 -14.29 7.96 3.71
C ASN A 88 -14.35 6.44 3.53
N LEU A 89 -13.95 5.92 2.37
CA LEU A 89 -13.91 4.48 2.11
C LEU A 89 -12.90 3.75 3.02
N PHE A 90 -11.76 4.37 3.34
CA PHE A 90 -10.81 3.85 4.32
C PHE A 90 -11.41 3.78 5.72
N MET A 91 -11.98 4.89 6.20
CA MET A 91 -12.55 4.97 7.55
C MET A 91 -13.69 3.98 7.78
N ARG A 92 -14.40 3.61 6.70
CA ARG A 92 -15.47 2.61 6.72
C ARG A 92 -14.99 1.17 6.48
N ASN A 93 -13.68 0.93 6.43
CA ASN A 93 -13.09 -0.38 6.11
C ASN A 93 -13.69 -1.00 4.84
N ASN A 94 -13.81 -0.21 3.77
CA ASN A 94 -14.40 -0.69 2.53
C ASN A 94 -13.66 -1.95 2.03
N LYS A 95 -14.43 -2.98 1.68
CA LYS A 95 -13.90 -4.28 1.25
C LYS A 95 -13.01 -4.16 0.00
N ASN A 96 -13.39 -3.35 -0.98
CA ASN A 96 -12.62 -3.21 -2.23
C ASN A 96 -11.28 -2.54 -1.97
N VAL A 97 -11.26 -1.52 -1.12
CA VAL A 97 -10.04 -0.83 -0.68
C VAL A 97 -9.12 -1.78 0.09
N SER A 98 -9.67 -2.58 1.01
CA SER A 98 -8.93 -3.57 1.80
C SER A 98 -8.34 -4.69 0.93
N ILE A 99 -9.08 -5.15 -0.08
CA ILE A 99 -8.57 -6.15 -1.03
C ILE A 99 -7.49 -5.53 -1.92
N LEU A 100 -7.69 -4.31 -2.41
CA LEU A 100 -6.69 -3.61 -3.20
C LEU A 100 -5.38 -3.46 -2.42
N TYR A 101 -5.45 -3.06 -1.15
CA TYR A 101 -4.29 -2.95 -0.24
C TYR A 101 -3.44 -4.22 -0.22
N ASN A 102 -4.08 -5.38 -0.03
CA ASN A 102 -3.38 -6.65 0.00
C ASN A 102 -2.89 -7.10 -1.37
N LEU A 103 -3.67 -6.87 -2.43
CA LEU A 103 -3.27 -7.23 -3.80
C LEU A 103 -2.06 -6.43 -4.27
N SER A 104 -1.99 -5.13 -3.98
CA SER A 104 -0.85 -4.29 -4.38
C SER A 104 0.45 -4.77 -3.76
N TYR A 105 0.39 -5.24 -2.51
CA TYR A 105 1.53 -5.86 -1.84
C TYR A 105 1.97 -7.17 -2.49
N ILE A 106 1.02 -8.09 -2.71
CA ILE A 106 1.32 -9.41 -3.31
C ILE A 106 1.82 -9.24 -4.75
N ASP A 107 1.25 -8.32 -5.53
CA ASP A 107 1.68 -7.97 -6.88
C ASP A 107 3.16 -7.59 -6.89
N ALA A 108 3.56 -6.65 -6.03
CA ALA A 108 4.93 -6.18 -5.97
C ALA A 108 5.91 -7.28 -5.55
N LEU A 109 5.56 -8.11 -4.56
CA LEU A 109 6.38 -9.26 -4.19
C LEU A 109 6.50 -10.25 -5.36
N ALA A 110 5.39 -10.60 -6.00
CA ALA A 110 5.36 -11.55 -7.09
C ALA A 110 6.21 -11.08 -8.28
N GLU A 111 6.13 -9.79 -8.64
CA GLU A 111 6.99 -9.20 -9.68
C GLU A 111 8.47 -9.25 -9.28
N SER A 112 8.79 -8.82 -8.07
CA SER A 112 10.17 -8.63 -7.61
C SER A 112 10.93 -9.94 -7.41
N PHE A 113 10.20 -11.03 -7.14
CA PHE A 113 10.75 -12.38 -6.97
C PHE A 113 10.42 -13.32 -8.14
N ASN A 114 10.01 -12.79 -9.29
CA ASN A 114 9.80 -13.52 -10.54
C ASN A 114 8.72 -14.62 -10.50
N TYR A 115 7.68 -14.44 -9.68
CA TYR A 115 6.49 -15.29 -9.67
C TYR A 115 5.49 -14.84 -10.74
N LEU A 116 5.84 -15.01 -12.01
CA LEU A 116 5.15 -14.42 -13.17
C LEU A 116 3.64 -14.71 -13.23
N LYS A 117 3.22 -15.95 -12.94
CA LYS A 117 1.80 -16.33 -12.94
C LYS A 117 1.02 -15.57 -11.86
N THR A 118 1.58 -15.48 -10.66
CA THR A 118 0.98 -14.75 -9.53
C THR A 118 0.92 -13.26 -9.83
N ALA A 119 2.01 -12.68 -10.33
CA ALA A 119 2.06 -11.26 -10.72
C ALA A 119 1.00 -10.94 -11.77
N ARG A 120 0.87 -11.78 -12.81
CA ARG A 120 -0.17 -11.61 -13.84
C ARG A 120 -1.59 -11.62 -13.25
N ILE A 121 -1.89 -12.58 -12.38
CA ILE A 121 -3.20 -12.66 -11.72
C ILE A 121 -3.43 -11.43 -10.84
N CYS A 122 -2.42 -11.01 -10.07
CA CYS A 122 -2.51 -9.83 -9.21
C CYS A 122 -2.79 -8.57 -10.02
N LYS A 123 -2.11 -8.32 -11.14
CA LYS A 123 -2.38 -7.17 -12.02
C LYS A 123 -3.83 -7.11 -12.51
N ILE A 124 -4.38 -8.26 -12.92
CA ILE A 124 -5.78 -8.36 -13.38
C ILE A 124 -6.73 -8.01 -12.23
N GLN A 125 -6.54 -8.64 -11.07
CA GLN A 125 -7.40 -8.39 -9.91
C GLN A 125 -7.26 -6.95 -9.42
N LYS A 126 -6.04 -6.41 -9.37
CA LYS A 126 -5.74 -5.02 -8.98
C LYS A 126 -6.51 -4.05 -9.86
N SER A 127 -6.44 -4.20 -11.19
CA SER A 127 -7.21 -3.36 -12.12
C SER A 127 -8.72 -3.46 -11.90
N LYS A 128 -9.25 -4.67 -11.64
CA LYS A 128 -10.67 -4.87 -11.32
C LYS A 128 -11.08 -4.10 -10.06
N TYR A 129 -10.34 -4.23 -8.96
CA TYR A 129 -10.68 -3.55 -7.71
C TYR A 129 -10.46 -2.04 -7.78
N ILE A 130 -9.46 -1.58 -8.54
CA ILE A 130 -9.31 -0.15 -8.85
C ILE A 130 -10.58 0.37 -9.52
N ASN A 131 -11.09 -0.31 -10.55
CA ASN A 131 -12.31 0.14 -11.23
C ASN A 131 -13.52 0.14 -10.29
N HIS A 132 -13.70 -0.87 -9.44
CA HIS A 132 -14.77 -0.87 -8.45
C HIS A 132 -14.69 0.32 -7.47
N ILE A 133 -13.48 0.70 -7.04
CA ILE A 133 -13.30 1.87 -6.17
C ILE A 133 -13.58 3.15 -6.94
N VAL A 134 -13.13 3.25 -8.20
CA VAL A 134 -13.46 4.39 -9.07
C VAL A 134 -14.97 4.57 -9.20
N ASP A 135 -15.71 3.49 -9.47
CA ASP A 135 -17.17 3.53 -9.59
C ASP A 135 -17.82 4.02 -8.28
N LEU A 136 -17.33 3.57 -7.11
CA LEU A 136 -17.82 4.03 -5.81
C LEU A 136 -17.57 5.52 -5.60
N VAL A 137 -16.38 6.00 -5.95
CA VAL A 137 -16.00 7.41 -5.81
C VAL A 137 -16.87 8.32 -6.69
N ILE A 138 -17.11 7.91 -7.95
CA ILE A 138 -17.92 8.69 -8.89
C ILE A 138 -19.38 8.72 -8.43
N ASN A 139 -19.97 7.56 -8.16
CA ASN A 139 -21.38 7.45 -7.78
C ASN A 139 -21.71 8.19 -6.48
N SER A 140 -20.79 8.22 -5.51
CA SER A 140 -21.00 8.93 -4.25
C SER A 140 -21.03 10.45 -4.44
N ASN A 141 -20.28 10.98 -5.40
CA ASN A 141 -20.27 12.41 -5.70
C ASN A 141 -21.43 12.86 -6.62
N ASP A 142 -21.94 11.96 -7.47
CA ASP A 142 -23.13 12.23 -8.28
C ASP A 142 -24.41 12.34 -7.43
N GLN A 143 -24.46 11.67 -6.27
CA GLN A 143 -25.57 11.78 -5.30
C GLN A 143 -25.59 13.11 -4.54
N ILE A 144 -24.44 13.79 -4.42
CA ILE A 144 -24.32 15.08 -3.74
C ILE A 144 -24.68 16.25 -4.69
N SER A 145 -24.66 16.01 -6.00
CA SER A 145 -24.90 17.03 -7.04
C SER A 145 -26.36 17.09 -7.53
N LYS A 146 -27.28 16.35 -6.90
CA LYS A 146 -28.74 16.38 -7.13
C LYS A 146 -29.45 16.94 -5.91
#